data_AF-A0A9C7UIR7-F1
#
_entry.id   AF-A0A9C7UIR7-F1
#
_cell.length_a   1.000
_cell.length_b   1.000
_cell.length_c   1.000
_cell.angle_alpha   90.00
_cell.angle_beta   90.00
_cell.angle_gamma   90.00
#
_symmetry.space_group_name_H-M   'P 1'
#
loop_
_entity.id
_entity.type
_entity.pdbx_description
1 polymer ?
#
loop_
_entity_poly.entity_id
_entity_poly.type
_entity_poly.pdbx_seq_one_letter_code
_entity_poly.pdbx_strand_id
1 'polypeptide(L)'
;MFEYIYSIQWRGLAQVVEHEVRVSAYDHAQRLGLSWHENQSTGNITAILNDDVNQLERFLNNGMNQIIQVIVSTICIGFIFFYISPVIASIAVLPVPIIFAVSFFFQKKLSPRYKKVRDKVGVLNSSVFNNLLGIQTIKSFMSFIMKSSESVI
;
A
#
# COMPACT_ATOMS: atom_id res chain seq x y z
N MET A 1 -2.23 -17.05 -27.67
CA MET A 1 -1.05 -16.40 -28.27
C MET A 1 -1.10 -14.87 -28.09
N PHE A 2 -2.18 -14.19 -28.49
CA PHE A 2 -2.34 -12.73 -28.30
C PHE A 2 -2.21 -12.28 -26.84
N GLU A 3 -2.94 -12.92 -25.93
CA GLU A 3 -2.89 -12.60 -24.49
C GLU A 3 -1.49 -12.75 -23.89
N TYR A 4 -0.76 -13.78 -24.32
CA TYR A 4 0.61 -14.03 -23.87
C TYR A 4 1.56 -12.92 -24.33
N ILE A 5 1.49 -12.52 -25.60
CA ILE A 5 2.32 -11.43 -26.15
C ILE A 5 2.01 -10.10 -25.44
N TYR A 6 0.72 -9.78 -25.27
CA TYR A 6 0.29 -8.61 -24.51
C TYR A 6 0.84 -8.62 -23.08
N SER A 7 0.78 -9.77 -22.40
CA SER A 7 1.30 -9.90 -21.04
C SER A 7 2.81 -9.66 -20.94
N ILE A 8 3.57 -10.10 -21.94
CA ILE A 8 5.02 -9.89 -22.00
C ILE A 8 5.34 -8.41 -22.25
N GLN A 9 4.66 -7.80 -23.23
CA GLN A 9 4.84 -6.38 -23.54
C GLN A 9 4.50 -5.50 -22.34
N TRP A 10 3.38 -5.79 -21.69
CA TRP A 10 2.94 -5.06 -20.50
C TRP A 10 3.95 -5.16 -19.35
N ARG A 11 4.42 -6.38 -19.04
CA ARG A 11 5.44 -6.59 -18.01
C ARG A 11 6.75 -5.89 -18.35
N GLY A 12 7.15 -5.90 -19.63
CA GLY A 12 8.33 -5.16 -20.09
C GLY A 12 8.23 -3.67 -19.81
N LEU A 13 7.09 -3.04 -20.16
CA LEU A 13 6.85 -1.62 -19.88
C LEU A 13 6.85 -1.32 -18.38
N ALA A 14 6.16 -2.16 -17.58
CA ALA A 14 6.10 -1.98 -16.14
C ALA A 14 7.50 -2.08 -15.48
N GLN A 15 8.35 -3.02 -15.92
CA GLN A 15 9.72 -3.17 -15.43
C GLN A 15 10.61 -1.96 -15.76
N VAL A 16 10.46 -1.38 -16.97
CA VAL A 16 11.20 -0.17 -17.35
C VAL A 16 10.78 1.00 -16.45
N VAL A 17 9.48 1.23 -16.29
CA VAL A 17 8.96 2.32 -15.45
C VAL A 17 9.38 2.13 -13.99
N GLU A 18 9.31 0.91 -13.48
CA GLU A 18 9.77 0.60 -12.13
C GLU A 18 11.26 0.94 -11.95
N HIS A 19 12.11 0.51 -12.89
CA HIS A 19 13.54 0.77 -12.84
C HIS A 19 13.82 2.27 -12.83
N GLU A 20 13.17 3.04 -13.71
CA GLU A 20 13.30 4.49 -13.78
C GLU A 20 12.86 5.17 -12.48
N VAL A 21 11.72 4.77 -11.92
CA VAL A 21 11.24 5.31 -10.64
C VAL A 21 12.21 4.99 -9.50
N ARG A 22 12.72 3.76 -9.44
CA ARG A 22 13.68 3.34 -8.41
C ARG A 22 14.97 4.16 -8.47
N VAL A 23 15.54 4.28 -9.67
CA VAL A 23 16.78 5.03 -9.90
C VAL A 23 16.57 6.51 -9.62
N SER A 24 15.47 7.10 -10.10
CA SER A 24 15.16 8.51 -9.86
C SER A 24 14.91 8.81 -8.39
N ALA A 25 14.20 7.93 -7.67
CA ALA A 25 13.96 8.09 -6.23
C ALA A 25 15.27 7.98 -5.44
N TYR A 26 16.15 7.06 -5.83
CA TYR A 26 17.46 6.92 -5.22
C TYR A 26 18.37 8.13 -5.46
N ASP A 27 18.50 8.59 -6.71
CA ASP A 27 19.30 9.78 -7.04
C ASP A 27 18.76 11.03 -6.35
N HIS A 28 17.43 11.20 -6.31
CA HIS A 28 16.81 12.30 -5.57
C HIS A 28 17.13 12.22 -4.07
N ALA A 29 17.01 11.03 -3.46
CA ALA A 29 17.31 10.84 -2.05
C ALA A 29 18.78 11.15 -1.71
N GLN A 30 19.72 10.87 -2.61
CA GLN A 30 21.14 11.18 -2.41
C GLN A 30 21.48 12.68 -2.46
N ARG A 31 20.68 13.47 -3.19
CA ARG A 31 20.90 14.92 -3.35
C ARG A 31 20.24 15.76 -2.26
N LEU A 32 19.45 15.14 -1.38
CA LEU A 32 18.80 15.85 -0.29
C LEU A 32 19.83 16.36 0.72
N GLY A 33 19.55 17.53 1.29
CA GLY A 33 20.47 18.18 2.23
C GLY A 33 20.57 17.44 3.55
N LEU A 34 21.66 17.67 4.29
CA LEU A 34 21.91 17.06 5.60
C LEU A 34 20.75 17.27 6.59
N SER A 35 20.14 18.45 6.62
CA SER A 35 19.00 18.74 7.50
C SER A 35 17.76 17.87 7.22
N TRP A 36 17.59 17.38 5.99
CA TRP A 36 16.52 16.43 5.66
C TRP A 36 16.89 15.04 6.18
N HIS A 37 18.14 14.62 5.98
CA HIS A 37 18.64 13.34 6.48
C HIS A 37 18.64 13.24 8.01
N GLU A 38 18.92 14.33 8.73
CA GLU A 38 18.87 14.37 10.20
C GLU A 38 17.46 14.15 10.77
N ASN A 39 16.42 14.49 10.01
CA ASN A 39 15.02 14.31 10.40
C ASN A 39 14.43 12.96 9.96
N GLN A 40 15.17 12.18 9.17
CA GLN A 40 14.70 10.93 8.57
C GLN A 40 15.49 9.74 9.09
N SER A 41 14.79 8.69 9.54
CA SER A 41 15.46 7.44 9.88
C SER A 41 15.92 6.73 8.60
N THR A 42 17.12 6.15 8.62
CA THR A 42 17.64 5.32 7.51
C THR A 42 16.64 4.22 7.13
N GLY A 43 15.93 3.66 8.13
CA GLY A 43 14.88 2.67 7.89
C GLY A 43 13.71 3.19 7.07
N ASN A 44 13.29 4.45 7.29
CA ASN A 44 12.23 5.07 6.50
C ASN A 44 12.64 5.28 5.03
N ILE A 45 13.90 5.67 4.78
CA ILE A 45 14.43 5.84 3.42
C ILE A 45 14.45 4.48 2.70
N THR A 46 14.98 3.44 3.35
CA THR A 46 15.03 2.09 2.79
C THR A 46 13.64 1.52 2.54
N ALA A 47 12.67 1.76 3.43
CA ALA A 47 11.29 1.33 3.23
C ALA A 47 10.66 1.99 1.99
N ILE A 48 10.86 3.30 1.79
CA ILE A 48 10.35 3.98 0.59
C ILE A 48 11.00 3.41 -0.68
N LEU A 49 12.33 3.27 -0.70
CA LEU A 49 13.06 2.82 -1.89
C LEU A 49 12.80 1.34 -2.24
N ASN A 50 12.39 0.52 -1.26
CA ASN A 50 12.14 -0.90 -1.47
C ASN A 50 10.65 -1.22 -1.47
N ASP A 51 9.94 -0.97 -0.36
CA ASP A 51 8.56 -1.40 -0.17
C ASP A 51 7.59 -0.58 -1.02
N ASP A 52 7.73 0.74 -1.06
CA ASP A 52 6.82 1.59 -1.83
C ASP A 52 7.06 1.46 -3.33
N VAL A 53 8.32 1.38 -3.77
CA VAL A 53 8.67 1.10 -5.17
C VAL A 53 8.17 -0.28 -5.61
N ASN A 54 8.35 -1.32 -4.80
CA ASN A 54 7.81 -2.66 -5.11
C ASN A 54 6.26 -2.67 -5.09
N GLN A 55 5.62 -1.85 -4.27
CA GLN A 55 4.16 -1.69 -4.32
C GLN A 55 3.72 -1.05 -5.63
N LEU A 56 4.42 -0.01 -6.07
CA LEU A 56 4.17 0.63 -7.36
C LEU A 56 4.38 -0.36 -8.51
N GLU A 57 5.44 -1.17 -8.48
CA GLU A 57 5.66 -2.25 -9.44
C GLU A 57 4.44 -3.16 -9.53
N ARG A 58 3.98 -3.72 -8.40
CA ARG A 58 2.83 -4.63 -8.38
C ARG A 58 1.57 -3.95 -8.91
N PHE A 59 1.39 -2.66 -8.61
CA PHE A 59 0.29 -1.89 -9.16
C PHE A 59 0.41 -1.76 -10.69
N LEU A 60 1.58 -1.41 -11.23
CA LEU A 60 1.77 -1.27 -12.68
C LEU A 60 1.66 -2.62 -13.41
N ASN A 61 2.27 -3.68 -12.88
CA ASN A 61 2.26 -5.02 -13.46
C ASN A 61 0.86 -5.65 -13.48
N ASN A 62 0.12 -5.55 -12.37
CA ASN A 62 -1.12 -6.28 -12.19
C ASN A 62 -2.34 -5.36 -12.12
N GLY A 63 -2.30 -4.36 -11.23
CA GLY A 63 -3.44 -3.49 -10.97
C GLY A 63 -3.86 -2.69 -12.20
N MET A 64 -2.90 -2.02 -12.84
CA MET A 64 -3.15 -1.16 -13.99
C MET A 64 -3.63 -1.97 -15.21
N ASN A 65 -3.05 -3.15 -15.45
CA ASN A 65 -3.52 -4.07 -16.50
C ASN A 65 -4.99 -4.47 -16.26
N GLN A 66 -5.32 -4.89 -15.03
CA GLN A 66 -6.69 -5.27 -14.67
C GLN A 66 -7.67 -4.11 -14.84
N ILE A 67 -7.30 -2.89 -14.41
CA ILE A 67 -8.14 -1.70 -14.56
C ILE A 67 -8.42 -1.43 -16.03
N ILE A 68 -7.39 -1.44 -16.89
CA ILE A 68 -7.54 -1.21 -18.32
C ILE A 68 -8.43 -2.30 -18.93
N GLN A 69 -8.18 -3.57 -18.62
CA GLN A 69 -8.96 -4.69 -19.13
C GLN A 69 -10.43 -4.58 -18.73
N VAL A 70 -10.73 -4.27 -17.47
CA VAL A 70 -12.11 -4.10 -16.98
C VAL A 70 -12.79 -2.92 -17.67
N ILE A 71 -12.12 -1.77 -17.79
CA ILE A 71 -12.69 -0.58 -18.44
C ILE A 71 -12.97 -0.85 -19.92
N VAL A 72 -11.97 -1.35 -20.65
CA VAL A 72 -12.09 -1.61 -22.10
C VAL A 72 -13.15 -2.68 -22.37
N SER A 73 -13.13 -3.80 -21.64
CA SER A 73 -14.14 -4.85 -21.82
C SER A 73 -15.55 -4.35 -21.49
N THR A 74 -15.73 -3.60 -20.40
CA THR A 74 -17.02 -3.04 -20.02
C THR A 74 -17.55 -2.09 -21.09
N ILE A 75 -16.71 -1.21 -21.61
CA ILE A 75 -17.08 -0.26 -22.67
C ILE A 75 -17.41 -1.01 -23.97
N CYS A 76 -16.56 -1.94 -24.41
CA CYS A 76 -16.79 -2.73 -25.62
C CYS A 76 -18.09 -3.52 -25.55
N ILE A 77 -18.32 -4.26 -24.46
CA ILE A 77 -19.55 -5.04 -24.27
C ILE A 77 -20.76 -4.11 -24.17
N GLY A 78 -20.63 -3.01 -23.43
CA GLY A 78 -21.66 -1.98 -23.32
C GLY A 78 -22.08 -1.45 -24.69
N PHE A 79 -21.13 -1.04 -25.53
CA PHE A 79 -21.41 -0.57 -26.90
C PHE A 79 -22.09 -1.64 -27.76
N ILE A 80 -21.63 -2.89 -27.71
CA ILE A 80 -22.24 -4.00 -28.45
C ILE A 80 -23.70 -4.21 -28.01
N PHE A 81 -23.96 -4.18 -26.70
CA PHE A 81 -25.30 -4.35 -26.15
C PHE A 81 -26.23 -3.21 -26.58
N PHE A 82 -25.76 -1.97 -26.51
CA PHE A 82 -26.53 -0.81 -26.97
C PHE A 82 -26.79 -0.84 -28.48
N TYR A 83 -25.86 -1.36 -29.28
CA TYR A 83 -26.03 -1.52 -30.72
C TYR A 83 -27.09 -2.58 -31.08
N ILE A 84 -27.09 -3.73 -30.39
CA ILE A 84 -28.02 -4.84 -30.66
C ILE A 84 -29.42 -4.54 -30.12
N SER A 85 -29.53 -4.10 -28.87
CA SER A 85 -30.80 -3.79 -28.23
C SER A 85 -30.62 -2.74 -27.14
N PRO A 86 -30.94 -1.47 -27.45
CA PRO A 86 -30.90 -0.38 -26.47
C PRO A 86 -31.74 -0.64 -25.22
N VAL A 87 -32.85 -1.40 -25.35
CA VAL A 87 -33.76 -1.71 -24.24
C VAL A 87 -33.08 -2.64 -23.23
N ILE A 88 -32.49 -3.74 -23.70
CA ILE A 88 -31.81 -4.71 -22.83
C ILE A 88 -30.58 -4.06 -22.18
N ALA A 89 -29.82 -3.28 -22.95
CA ALA A 89 -28.64 -2.55 -22.45
C ALA A 89 -29.02 -1.58 -21.31
N SER A 90 -30.09 -0.80 -21.48
CA SER A 90 -30.54 0.17 -20.48
C SER A 90 -30.95 -0.51 -19.17
N ILE A 91 -31.65 -1.64 -19.24
CA ILE A 91 -32.04 -2.43 -18.05
C ILE A 91 -30.79 -3.01 -17.37
N ALA A 92 -29.82 -3.50 -18.13
CA ALA A 92 -28.58 -4.07 -17.59
C ALA A 92 -27.66 -3.03 -16.93
N VAL A 93 -27.68 -1.78 -17.41
CA VAL A 93 -26.87 -0.68 -16.86
C VAL A 93 -27.51 -0.07 -15.60
N LEU A 94 -28.82 -0.17 -15.43
CA LEU A 94 -29.56 0.45 -14.32
C LEU A 94 -29.04 0.11 -12.90
N PRO A 95 -28.60 -1.13 -12.59
CA PRO A 95 -28.01 -1.46 -11.29
C PRO A 95 -26.64 -0.79 -11.04
N VAL A 96 -25.88 -0.46 -12.08
CA VAL A 96 -24.53 0.10 -11.97
C VAL A 96 -24.50 1.41 -11.16
N PRO A 97 -25.28 2.46 -11.49
CA PRO A 97 -25.28 3.69 -10.69
C PRO A 97 -25.76 3.47 -9.25
N ILE A 98 -26.65 2.51 -9.00
CA ILE A 98 -27.09 2.16 -7.65
C ILE A 98 -25.92 1.58 -6.84
N ILE A 99 -25.17 0.64 -7.43
CA ILE A 99 -23.98 0.06 -6.80
C ILE A 99 -22.94 1.15 -6.51
N PHE A 100 -22.69 2.06 -7.45
CA PHE A 100 -21.76 3.18 -7.24
C PHE A 100 -22.24 4.12 -6.13
N ALA A 101 -23.53 4.49 -6.10
CA ALA A 101 -24.09 5.36 -5.09
C ALA A 101 -23.97 4.76 -3.68
N VAL A 102 -24.35 3.48 -3.53
CA VAL A 102 -24.23 2.75 -2.26
C VAL A 102 -22.76 2.63 -1.85
N SER A 103 -21.88 2.23 -2.78
CA SER A 103 -20.44 2.11 -2.54
C SER A 103 -19.83 3.42 -2.06
N PHE A 104 -20.14 4.53 -2.73
CA PHE A 104 -19.60 5.85 -2.37
C PHE A 104 -20.11 6.34 -1.01
N PHE A 105 -21.42 6.15 -0.74
CA PHE A 105 -22.00 6.48 0.55
C PHE A 105 -21.37 5.66 1.68
N PHE A 106 -21.22 4.35 1.49
CA PHE A 106 -20.55 3.47 2.44
C PHE A 106 -19.10 3.88 2.63
N GLN A 107 -18.32 4.06 1.57
CA GLN A 107 -16.91 4.45 1.66
C GLN A 107 -16.73 5.75 2.45
N LYS A 108 -17.56 6.78 2.18
CA LYS A 108 -17.53 8.05 2.90
C LYS A 108 -17.87 7.90 4.38
N LYS A 109 -18.82 7.03 4.72
CA LYS A 109 -19.27 6.82 6.10
C LYS A 109 -18.34 5.89 6.91
N LEU A 110 -17.74 4.91 6.25
CA LEU A 110 -16.94 3.85 6.86
C LEU A 110 -15.46 4.25 7.00
N SER A 111 -14.91 5.00 6.04
CA SER A 111 -13.53 5.52 6.09
C SER A 111 -13.12 6.15 7.44
N PRO A 112 -13.88 7.11 8.01
CA PRO A 112 -13.52 7.69 9.30
C PRO A 112 -13.62 6.69 10.46
N ARG A 113 -14.47 5.67 10.37
CA ARG A 113 -14.59 4.63 11.40
C ARG A 113 -13.40 3.68 11.36
N TYR A 114 -12.98 3.25 10.18
CA TYR A 114 -11.76 2.46 10.01
C TYR A 114 -10.52 3.22 10.48
N LYS A 115 -10.44 4.54 10.21
CA LYS A 115 -9.37 5.37 10.74
C LYS A 115 -9.32 5.32 12.28
N LYS A 116 -10.47 5.51 12.96
CA LYS A 116 -10.55 5.42 14.42
C LYS A 116 -10.10 4.06 14.96
N VAL A 117 -10.50 2.97 14.31
CA VAL A 117 -10.06 1.62 14.70
C VAL A 117 -8.54 1.49 14.55
N ARG A 118 -7.98 1.92 13.42
CA ARG A 118 -6.53 1.90 13.17
C ARG A 118 -5.75 2.72 14.20
N ASP A 119 -6.25 3.91 14.55
CA ASP A 119 -5.63 4.77 15.57
C ASP A 119 -5.63 4.08 16.96
N LYS A 120 -6.74 3.43 17.34
CA LYS A 120 -6.82 2.68 18.61
C LYS A 120 -5.89 1.47 18.65
N VAL A 121 -5.78 0.73 17.55
CA VAL A 121 -4.83 -0.38 17.42
C VAL A 121 -3.39 0.13 17.52
N GLY A 122 -3.06 1.28 16.91
CA GLY A 122 -1.74 1.89 17.02
C GLY A 122 -1.37 2.25 18.47
N VAL A 123 -2.30 2.83 19.23
CA VAL A 123 -2.10 3.12 20.66
C VAL A 123 -1.90 1.83 21.46
N LEU A 124 -2.71 0.80 21.22
CA LEU A 124 -2.58 -0.49 21.90
C LEU A 124 -1.22 -1.14 21.63
N ASN A 125 -0.80 -1.20 20.36
CA ASN A 125 0.50 -1.76 19.98
C ASN A 125 1.66 -0.99 20.63
N SER A 126 1.56 0.33 20.70
CA SER A 126 2.56 1.17 21.37
C SER A 126 2.65 0.86 22.86
N SER A 127 1.52 0.70 23.54
CA SER A 127 1.48 0.32 24.96
C SER A 127 2.07 -1.06 25.20
N VAL A 128 1.76 -2.05 24.35
CA VAL A 128 2.34 -3.40 24.43
C VAL A 128 3.86 -3.33 24.26
N PHE A 129 4.35 -2.60 23.25
CA PHE A 129 5.78 -2.45 22.99
C PHE A 129 6.51 -1.78 24.15
N ASN A 130 5.96 -0.68 24.70
CA ASN A 130 6.53 0.01 25.85
C ASN A 130 6.61 -0.89 27.10
N ASN A 131 5.57 -1.70 27.36
CA ASN A 131 5.57 -2.64 28.48
C ASN A 131 6.63 -3.73 28.30
N LEU A 132 6.81 -4.26 27.09
CA LEU A 132 7.86 -5.25 26.80
C LEU A 132 9.26 -4.69 27.02
N LEU A 133 9.53 -3.46 26.59
CA LEU A 133 10.79 -2.77 26.88
C LEU A 133 11.00 -2.56 28.38
N GLY A 134 9.94 -2.19 29.11
CA GLY A 134 9.99 -2.04 30.56
C GLY A 134 10.41 -3.32 31.29
N ILE A 135 9.96 -4.49 30.84
CA ILE A 135 10.39 -5.79 31.39
C ILE A 135 11.90 -5.99 31.20
N GLN A 136 12.43 -5.64 30.02
CA GLN A 136 13.86 -5.73 29.75
C GLN A 136 14.66 -4.82 30.69
N THR A 137 14.20 -3.59 30.94
CA THR A 137 14.82 -2.67 31.89
C THR A 137 14.79 -3.21 33.33
N ILE A 138 13.64 -3.73 33.78
CA ILE A 138 13.49 -4.32 35.13
C ILE A 138 14.45 -5.51 35.31
N LYS A 139 14.53 -6.42 34.32
CA LYS A 139 15.44 -7.57 34.36
C LYS A 139 16.91 -7.15 34.37
N SER A 140 17.29 -6.13 33.59
CA SER A 140 18.65 -5.59 33.58
C SER A 140 19.04 -5.01 34.94
N PHE A 141 18.12 -4.30 35.59
CA PHE A 141 18.37 -3.71 36.91
C PHE A 141 18.47 -4.78 38.00
N MET A 142 17.58 -5.78 37.99
CA MET A 142 17.65 -6.93 38.89
C MET A 142 18.96 -7.73 38.73
N SER A 143 19.39 -7.97 37.49
CA SER A 143 20.66 -8.63 37.22
C SER A 143 21.87 -7.82 37.71
N PHE A 144 21.83 -6.49 37.55
CA PHE A 144 22.86 -5.60 38.08
C PHE A 144 22.93 -5.65 39.62
N ILE A 145 21.79 -5.56 40.31
CA ILE A 145 21.73 -5.65 41.78
C ILE A 145 22.33 -6.98 42.25
N MET A 146 21.94 -8.10 41.64
CA MET A 146 22.42 -9.43 42.01
C MET A 146 23.94 -9.54 41.86
N LYS A 147 24.50 -9.03 40.75
CA LYS A 147 25.95 -9.02 40.53
C LYS A 147 26.69 -8.09 41.48
N SER A 148 26.10 -6.96 41.86
CA SER A 148 26.68 -6.03 42.85
C SER A 148 26.72 -6.65 44.26
N SER A 149 25.72 -7.46 44.61
CA SER A 149 25.66 -8.17 45.89
C SER A 149 26.71 -9.27 46.02
N GLU A 150 27.05 -9.95 44.92
CA GLU A 150 28.11 -10.98 44.91
C GLU A 150 29.53 -10.38 44.99
N SER A 151 29.72 -9.14 44.53
CA SER A 151 31.04 -8.48 44.56
C SER A 151 31.44 -7.88 45.92
N VAL A 152 30.52 -7.89 46.90
CA VAL A 152 30.73 -7.33 48.26
C VAL A 152 30.96 -8.43 49.31
N ILE A 153 30.86 -9.70 48.92
CA ILE A 153 31.18 -10.89 49.73
C ILE A 153 32.50 -11.47 49.22
#